data_AF-A0A6G1RQU0-F1
#
_entry.id   AF-A0A6G1RQU0-F1
#
_cell.length_a   1.000
_cell.length_b   1.000
_cell.length_c   1.000
_cell.angle_alpha   90.00
_cell.angle_beta   90.00
_cell.angle_gamma   90.00
#
_symmetry.space_group_name_H-M   'P 1'
#
loop_
_entity.id
_entity.type
_entity.pdbx_description
1 polymer ?
#
loop_
_entity_poly.entity_id
_entity_poly.type
_entity_poly.pdbx_seq_one_letter_code
_entity_poly.pdbx_strand_id
1 'polypeptide(L)'
;HHTPPAEEVCPPRATVCWWCAAVRVRVGTAAARAGRFARVCRPPACPAMSEKGELDLTGAKQNTGMWLVKVPKYLSQQWNKASGRGEVGKLRIAKNQGRTEVSFTLNEELASISDIGGKPASVSAPREHPFLLQSVGGQTLTVFTESSVEGQPEEKSESSTDKLSLEGIVVQRAECRPAASENYMKLKRLQIEESSKPVRLSQQLDKAVTTNYKPVANHQYNIEYEKKKKEDGKRARADKQQVLDMLFSAFEKHQYYNIKDLVDITKQPVIYLKEILREIGIYNVKGTHKNTWELKPEYRHYQGEDKSD
;
A
#
# COMPACT_ATOMS: atom_id res chain seq x y z
N HIS A 1 -16.04 -24.64 -31.69
CA HIS A 1 -15.69 -23.23 -31.42
C HIS A 1 -16.95 -22.38 -31.54
N HIS A 2 -17.51 -21.93 -30.43
CA HIS A 2 -18.05 -20.57 -30.24
C HIS A 2 -18.79 -20.50 -28.89
N THR A 3 -18.13 -19.82 -27.95
CA THR A 3 -18.63 -19.34 -26.65
C THR A 3 -19.19 -17.92 -26.82
N PRO A 4 -20.29 -17.54 -26.15
CA PRO A 4 -20.74 -16.14 -26.03
C PRO A 4 -20.04 -15.42 -24.85
N PRO A 5 -20.04 -14.06 -24.83
CA PRO A 5 -19.22 -13.26 -23.92
C PRO A 5 -19.85 -13.07 -22.53
N ALA A 6 -18.97 -12.92 -21.53
CA ALA A 6 -19.30 -12.69 -20.12
C ALA A 6 -19.44 -11.19 -19.83
N GLU A 7 -20.52 -10.80 -19.14
CA GLU A 7 -20.67 -9.49 -18.50
C GLU A 7 -20.01 -9.53 -17.10
N GLU A 8 -19.00 -8.68 -16.89
CA GLU A 8 -18.43 -8.41 -15.57
C GLU A 8 -19.27 -7.36 -14.83
N VAL A 9 -19.85 -7.75 -13.70
CA VAL A 9 -20.48 -6.83 -12.75
C VAL A 9 -19.58 -6.74 -11.51
N CYS A 10 -19.03 -5.55 -11.28
CA CYS A 10 -18.10 -5.23 -10.19
C CYS A 10 -18.87 -4.79 -8.93
N PRO A 11 -18.59 -5.34 -7.73
CA PRO A 11 -19.29 -4.92 -6.49
C PRO A 11 -18.59 -3.74 -5.78
N PRO A 12 -19.35 -2.83 -5.13
CA PRO A 12 -18.78 -1.67 -4.44
C PRO A 12 -18.17 -2.04 -3.09
N ARG A 13 -16.94 -1.55 -2.85
CA ARG A 13 -16.20 -1.67 -1.59
C ARG A 13 -16.59 -0.55 -0.63
N ALA A 14 -17.33 -0.89 0.42
CA ALA A 14 -17.53 0.01 1.57
C ALA A 14 -16.35 -0.14 2.54
N THR A 15 -15.54 0.91 2.67
CA THR A 15 -14.42 1.00 3.61
C THR A 15 -14.86 1.82 4.82
N VAL A 16 -15.03 1.17 5.97
CA VAL A 16 -15.27 1.86 7.25
C VAL A 16 -13.97 1.82 8.04
N CYS A 17 -13.25 2.93 8.04
CA CYS A 17 -11.99 3.09 8.76
C CYS A 17 -12.28 3.62 10.17
N TRP A 18 -11.87 2.87 11.21
CA TRP A 18 -11.88 3.33 12.60
C TRP A 18 -10.44 3.57 13.03
N TRP A 19 -10.04 4.83 13.20
CA TRP A 19 -8.78 5.18 13.87
C TRP A 19 -9.05 6.11 15.05
N CYS A 20 -8.63 5.66 16.23
CA CYS A 20 -8.48 6.47 17.43
C CYS A 20 -7.15 7.22 17.34
N ALA A 21 -7.19 8.55 17.35
CA ALA A 21 -6.03 9.37 17.66
C ALA A 21 -6.42 10.42 18.71
N ALA A 22 -5.90 10.25 19.92
CA ALA A 22 -6.03 11.24 20.99
C ALA A 22 -4.85 12.20 20.93
N VAL A 23 -5.09 13.47 20.58
CA VAL A 23 -4.11 14.55 20.75
C VAL A 23 -4.58 15.46 21.87
N ARG A 24 -3.69 15.67 22.84
CA ARG A 24 -3.91 16.44 24.07
C ARG A 24 -3.42 17.87 23.84
N VAL A 25 -4.32 18.85 23.79
CA VAL A 25 -3.95 20.28 23.77
C VAL A 25 -4.44 20.97 25.04
N ARG A 26 -3.51 21.73 25.63
CA ARG A 26 -3.58 22.43 26.92
C ARG A 26 -4.25 23.79 26.70
N VAL A 27 -5.38 24.06 27.35
CA VAL A 27 -6.09 25.36 27.26
C VAL A 27 -5.65 26.26 28.42
N GLY A 28 -5.12 27.43 28.07
CA GLY A 28 -4.90 28.55 28.99
C GLY A 28 -6.19 29.39 29.11
N THR A 29 -6.58 29.67 30.35
CA THR A 29 -7.70 30.52 30.72
C THR A 29 -7.36 32.00 30.61
N ALA A 30 -8.24 32.80 30.01
CA ALA A 30 -8.33 34.23 30.28
C ALA A 30 -9.79 34.68 30.23
N ALA A 31 -10.24 35.28 31.33
CA ALA A 31 -11.54 35.90 31.51
C ALA A 31 -11.43 37.41 31.26
N ALA A 32 -12.46 38.02 30.66
CA ALA A 32 -12.76 39.43 30.86
C ALA A 32 -14.23 39.73 30.53
N ARG A 33 -14.84 40.56 31.39
CA ARG A 33 -16.21 41.08 31.32
C ARG A 33 -16.24 42.44 30.61
N ALA A 34 -17.48 42.79 30.21
CA ALA A 34 -18.11 44.10 30.17
C ALA A 34 -18.01 44.94 28.88
N GLY A 35 -19.14 45.58 28.54
CA GLY A 35 -19.17 46.79 27.71
C GLY A 35 -20.33 46.86 26.73
N ARG A 36 -21.14 47.91 26.81
CA ARG A 36 -22.39 48.13 26.07
C ARG A 36 -22.19 49.00 24.81
N PHE A 37 -23.12 48.84 23.86
CA PHE A 37 -23.62 49.80 22.84
C PHE A 37 -22.68 50.43 21.78
N ALA A 38 -22.91 50.10 20.51
CA ALA A 38 -23.02 51.06 19.40
C ALA A 38 -23.66 50.39 18.16
N ARG A 39 -24.66 51.03 17.54
CA ARG A 39 -25.14 50.72 16.19
C ARG A 39 -24.12 51.24 15.19
N VAL A 40 -23.58 50.36 14.34
CA VAL A 40 -22.79 50.74 13.16
C VAL A 40 -23.36 49.98 11.96
N CYS A 41 -23.63 50.73 10.90
CA CYS A 41 -24.10 50.25 9.61
C CYS A 41 -23.15 49.19 9.04
N ARG A 42 -23.68 48.05 8.60
CA ARG A 42 -22.90 46.92 8.06
C ARG A 42 -22.77 47.10 6.53
N PRO A 43 -21.55 47.13 5.96
CA PRO A 43 -21.36 47.12 4.51
C PRO A 43 -21.76 45.76 3.91
N PRO A 44 -22.04 45.67 2.60
CA PRO A 44 -22.46 44.43 1.97
C PRO A 44 -21.37 43.35 2.10
N ALA A 45 -21.78 42.16 2.50
CA ALA A 45 -20.91 41.02 2.74
C ALA A 45 -20.11 40.64 1.49
N CYS A 46 -18.78 40.70 1.58
CA CYS A 46 -17.90 40.00 0.66
C CYS A 46 -18.10 38.49 0.85
N PRO A 47 -18.14 37.66 -0.21
CA PRO A 47 -18.18 36.21 -0.06
C PRO A 47 -16.88 35.75 0.60
N ALA A 48 -16.99 35.06 1.74
CA ALA A 48 -15.85 34.50 2.43
C ALA A 48 -15.20 33.42 1.53
N MET A 49 -13.93 33.64 1.15
CA MET A 49 -13.09 32.55 0.67
C MET A 49 -12.96 31.54 1.80
N SER A 50 -13.50 30.33 1.61
CA SER A 50 -13.38 29.25 2.60
C SER A 50 -11.97 28.68 2.49
N GLU A 51 -11.20 28.85 3.56
CA GLU A 51 -9.83 28.34 3.66
C GLU A 51 -9.82 26.82 3.74
N LYS A 52 -8.84 26.21 3.06
CA LYS A 52 -8.59 24.78 3.08
C LYS A 52 -8.11 24.37 4.47
N GLY A 53 -8.99 23.71 5.24
CA GLY A 53 -8.77 23.35 6.65
C GLY A 53 -9.78 23.94 7.63
N GLU A 54 -10.75 24.71 7.13
CA GLU A 54 -11.84 25.23 7.97
C GLU A 54 -12.76 24.09 8.45
N LEU A 55 -12.81 23.89 9.77
CA LEU A 55 -13.73 22.96 10.41
C LEU A 55 -15.13 23.57 10.45
N ASP A 56 -16.10 22.92 9.80
CA ASP A 56 -17.49 23.35 9.88
C ASP A 56 -18.03 23.13 11.30
N LEU A 57 -18.29 24.22 12.03
CA LEU A 57 -18.78 24.21 13.42
C LEU A 57 -20.31 24.16 13.53
N THR A 58 -21.04 23.88 12.45
CA THR A 58 -22.50 23.94 12.41
C THR A 58 -23.17 23.06 13.48
N GLY A 59 -22.72 21.82 13.67
CA GLY A 59 -23.29 20.92 14.67
C GLY A 59 -23.03 21.34 16.12
N ALA A 60 -21.87 21.93 16.39
CA ALA A 60 -21.59 22.51 17.71
C ALA A 60 -22.42 23.78 17.99
N LYS A 61 -22.65 24.63 16.98
CA LYS A 61 -23.52 25.81 17.10
C LYS A 61 -24.99 25.42 17.36
N GLN A 62 -25.42 24.29 16.79
CA GLN A 62 -26.77 23.74 17.00
C GLN A 62 -26.92 22.96 18.32
N ASN A 63 -25.83 22.78 19.07
CA ASN A 63 -25.78 22.00 20.31
C ASN A 63 -26.38 20.60 20.13
N THR A 64 -26.04 19.94 19.02
CA THR A 64 -26.52 18.60 18.70
C THR A 64 -25.98 17.60 19.71
N GLY A 65 -26.89 17.00 20.49
CA GLY A 65 -26.57 16.00 21.50
C GLY A 65 -26.51 14.59 20.91
N MET A 66 -25.37 13.91 21.07
CA MET A 66 -25.14 12.56 20.54
C MET A 66 -24.97 11.53 21.66
N TRP A 67 -25.28 10.26 21.36
CA TRP A 67 -25.08 9.13 22.27
C TRP A 67 -23.88 8.31 21.83
N LEU A 68 -22.99 8.00 22.78
CA LEU A 68 -21.87 7.09 22.57
C LEU A 68 -22.17 5.74 23.21
N VAL A 69 -22.34 4.71 22.38
CA VAL A 69 -22.67 3.36 22.83
C VAL A 69 -21.49 2.42 22.56
N LYS A 70 -20.98 1.78 23.60
CA LYS A 70 -20.00 0.70 23.46
C LYS A 70 -20.73 -0.60 23.13
N VAL A 71 -20.37 -1.25 22.02
CA VAL A 71 -21.07 -2.41 21.47
C VAL A 71 -20.15 -3.64 21.45
N PRO A 72 -20.64 -4.86 21.81
CA PRO A 72 -19.87 -6.09 21.67
C PRO A 72 -19.50 -6.42 20.21
N LYS A 73 -18.31 -6.98 19.98
CA LYS A 73 -17.79 -7.30 18.62
C LYS A 73 -18.71 -8.17 17.76
N TYR A 74 -19.41 -9.13 18.35
CA TYR A 74 -20.31 -9.99 17.58
C TYR A 74 -21.49 -9.18 17.01
N LEU A 75 -21.97 -8.15 17.72
CA LEU A 75 -23.12 -7.36 17.30
C LEU A 75 -22.74 -6.44 16.14
N SER A 76 -21.56 -5.81 16.18
CA SER A 76 -21.05 -5.05 15.04
C SER A 76 -20.82 -5.91 13.80
N GLN A 77 -20.38 -7.17 13.99
CA GLN A 77 -20.26 -8.13 12.88
C GLN A 77 -21.61 -8.48 12.27
N GLN A 78 -22.67 -8.64 13.08
CA GLN A 78 -24.03 -8.86 12.55
C GLN A 78 -24.57 -7.64 11.83
N TRP A 79 -24.31 -6.42 12.32
CA TRP A 79 -24.74 -5.18 11.65
C TRP A 79 -24.08 -5.01 10.27
N ASN A 80 -22.82 -5.41 10.13
CA ASN A 80 -22.13 -5.40 8.83
C ASN A 80 -22.71 -6.41 7.81
N LYS A 81 -23.42 -7.44 8.29
CA LYS A 81 -24.12 -8.41 7.44
C LYS A 81 -25.53 -7.97 7.05
N ALA A 82 -26.02 -6.85 7.59
CA ALA A 82 -27.36 -6.37 7.28
C ALA A 82 -27.43 -5.88 5.82
N SER A 83 -28.31 -6.51 5.04
CA SER A 83 -28.58 -6.15 3.65
C SER A 83 -29.73 -5.14 3.55
N GLY A 84 -29.65 -4.18 2.62
CA GLY A 84 -30.74 -3.24 2.32
C GLY A 84 -30.57 -1.86 2.98
N ARG A 85 -31.66 -1.31 3.55
CA ARG A 85 -31.75 0.08 4.08
C ARG A 85 -30.96 0.30 5.39
N GLY A 86 -30.23 -0.70 5.87
CA GLY A 86 -29.44 -0.61 7.11
C GLY A 86 -30.27 -0.70 8.39
N GLU A 87 -31.48 -1.29 8.36
CA GLU A 87 -32.23 -1.59 9.58
C GLU A 87 -31.62 -2.79 10.29
N VAL A 88 -31.11 -2.56 11.51
CA VAL A 88 -30.42 -3.60 12.29
C VAL A 88 -31.23 -4.10 13.50
N GLY A 89 -32.30 -3.41 13.88
CA GLY A 89 -33.11 -3.75 15.04
C GLY A 89 -33.84 -2.54 15.62
N LYS A 90 -34.43 -2.73 16.80
CA LYS A 90 -35.28 -1.73 17.47
C LYS A 90 -34.69 -1.37 18.82
N LEU A 91 -34.60 -0.07 19.10
CA LEU A 91 -34.18 0.45 20.41
C LEU A 91 -35.43 0.75 21.26
N ARG A 92 -35.53 0.12 22.43
CA ARG A 92 -36.61 0.35 23.41
C ARG A 92 -36.08 1.21 24.55
N ILE A 93 -36.75 2.33 24.81
CA ILE A 93 -36.45 3.23 25.94
C ILE A 93 -37.69 3.25 26.83
N ALA A 94 -37.62 2.59 27.97
CA ALA A 94 -38.66 2.60 28.99
C ALA A 94 -38.26 3.57 30.11
N LYS A 95 -39.12 4.55 30.39
CA LYS A 95 -38.95 5.47 31.52
C LYS A 95 -39.99 5.14 32.58
N ASN A 96 -39.60 4.35 33.58
CA ASN A 96 -40.43 4.09 34.74
C ASN A 96 -40.09 5.12 35.83
N GLN A 97 -41.01 5.36 36.78
CA GLN A 97 -40.93 6.41 37.80
C GLN A 97 -39.61 6.35 38.61
N GLY A 98 -38.57 7.02 38.09
CA GLY A 98 -37.21 7.07 38.68
C GLY A 98 -36.15 6.16 38.05
N ARG A 99 -36.48 5.28 37.08
CA ARG A 99 -35.51 4.41 36.40
C ARG A 99 -35.71 4.42 34.89
N THR A 100 -34.69 4.87 34.17
CA THR A 100 -34.61 4.74 32.70
C THR A 100 -33.95 3.41 32.37
N GLU A 101 -34.69 2.54 31.71
CA GLU A 101 -34.20 1.28 31.16
C GLU A 101 -34.13 1.41 29.64
N VAL A 102 -32.95 1.14 29.09
CA VAL A 102 -32.72 1.17 27.65
C VAL A 102 -32.29 -0.23 27.24
N SER A 103 -32.99 -0.83 26.29
CA SER A 103 -32.61 -2.12 25.71
C SER A 103 -32.70 -2.08 24.19
N PHE A 104 -31.79 -2.78 23.53
CA PHE A 104 -31.77 -2.95 22.09
C PHE A 104 -32.20 -4.37 21.74
N THR A 105 -33.11 -4.50 20.78
CA THR A 105 -33.59 -5.77 20.26
C THR A 105 -33.10 -5.95 18.83
N LEU A 106 -32.26 -6.97 18.61
CA LEU A 106 -31.75 -7.32 17.29
C LEU A 106 -32.85 -7.93 16.41
N ASN A 107 -32.83 -7.64 15.12
CA ASN A 107 -33.81 -8.20 14.17
C ASN A 107 -33.65 -9.73 14.03
N GLU A 108 -34.74 -10.44 13.75
CA GLU A 108 -34.77 -11.90 13.70
C GLU A 108 -33.88 -12.46 12.58
N GLU A 109 -33.88 -11.82 11.42
CA GLU A 109 -33.06 -12.20 10.26
C GLU A 109 -31.55 -12.07 10.53
N LEU A 110 -31.16 -11.11 11.37
CA LEU A 110 -29.76 -10.89 11.77
C LEU A 110 -29.34 -11.73 12.99
N ALA A 111 -30.32 -12.26 13.74
CA ALA A 111 -30.08 -13.13 14.89
C ALA A 111 -29.80 -14.58 14.47
N SER A 112 -30.25 -15.00 13.28
CA SER A 112 -29.87 -16.26 12.64
C SER A 112 -28.52 -16.11 11.94
N ILE A 113 -27.46 -16.57 12.60
CA ILE A 113 -26.12 -16.58 12.02
C ILE A 113 -26.06 -17.73 11.00
N SER A 114 -26.08 -17.43 9.71
CA SER A 114 -25.61 -18.35 8.68
C SER A 114 -24.10 -18.20 8.56
N ASP A 115 -23.38 -19.32 8.58
CA ASP A 115 -21.96 -19.31 8.27
C ASP A 115 -21.77 -19.26 6.75
N ILE A 116 -20.63 -18.75 6.28
CA ILE A 116 -20.31 -18.52 4.85
C ILE A 116 -20.34 -19.83 4.02
N GLY A 117 -20.46 -20.99 4.67
CA GLY A 117 -20.57 -22.32 4.06
C GLY A 117 -21.98 -22.95 4.00
N GLY A 118 -23.07 -22.17 4.16
CA GLY A 118 -24.44 -22.68 3.93
C GLY A 118 -24.97 -23.69 4.96
N LYS A 119 -24.24 -23.94 6.06
CA LYS A 119 -24.78 -24.62 7.23
C LYS A 119 -25.34 -23.58 8.20
N PRO A 120 -26.57 -23.76 8.75
CA PRO A 120 -27.05 -22.90 9.82
C PRO A 120 -26.10 -23.04 11.01
N ALA A 121 -25.59 -21.92 11.53
CA ALA A 121 -24.79 -21.99 12.76
C ALA A 121 -25.67 -22.60 13.85
N SER A 122 -25.12 -23.51 14.65
CA SER A 122 -25.80 -24.11 15.80
C SER A 122 -26.06 -23.10 16.94
N VAL A 123 -25.82 -21.81 16.69
CA VAL A 123 -25.82 -20.74 17.69
C VAL A 123 -26.48 -19.49 17.12
N SER A 124 -27.54 -19.03 17.79
CA SER A 124 -28.21 -17.76 17.50
C SER A 124 -27.66 -16.64 18.42
N ALA A 125 -27.55 -15.42 17.89
CA ALA A 125 -27.17 -14.27 18.69
C ALA A 125 -28.27 -13.94 19.73
N PRO A 126 -27.93 -13.46 20.94
CA PRO A 126 -28.96 -13.04 21.90
C PRO A 126 -29.77 -11.89 21.31
N ARG A 127 -31.11 -11.96 21.44
CA ARG A 127 -32.00 -10.96 20.84
C ARG A 127 -32.04 -9.65 21.61
N GLU A 128 -32.01 -9.72 22.94
CA GLU A 128 -32.12 -8.54 23.79
C GLU A 128 -30.77 -8.14 24.39
N HIS A 129 -30.49 -6.84 24.35
CA HIS A 129 -29.24 -6.24 24.78
C HIS A 129 -29.52 -5.02 25.65
N PRO A 130 -29.52 -5.16 26.99
CA PRO A 130 -29.68 -4.03 27.89
C PRO A 130 -28.48 -3.09 27.81
N PHE A 131 -28.74 -1.79 27.89
CA PHE A 131 -27.74 -0.73 27.91
C PHE A 131 -27.54 -0.24 29.33
N LEU A 132 -26.28 -0.21 29.77
CA LEU A 132 -25.87 0.38 31.04
C LEU A 132 -25.43 1.82 30.79
N LEU A 133 -26.23 2.79 31.26
CA LEU A 133 -25.90 4.21 31.16
C LEU A 133 -24.69 4.54 32.05
N GLN A 134 -23.75 5.30 31.50
CA GLN A 134 -22.54 5.74 32.17
C GLN A 134 -22.54 7.27 32.32
N SER A 135 -21.98 7.76 33.42
CA SER A 135 -21.81 9.20 33.64
C SER A 135 -20.80 9.80 32.65
N VAL A 136 -21.12 10.98 32.11
CA VAL A 136 -20.30 11.72 31.13
C VAL A 136 -19.46 12.84 31.76
N GLY A 137 -19.55 13.04 33.08
CA GLY A 137 -19.00 14.24 33.76
C GLY A 137 -17.47 14.36 33.84
N GLY A 138 -16.70 13.32 33.47
CA GLY A 138 -15.24 13.33 33.58
C GLY A 138 -14.49 13.86 32.36
N GLN A 139 -15.12 13.89 31.18
CA GLN A 139 -14.50 14.30 29.93
C GLN A 139 -15.57 14.72 28.91
N THR A 140 -15.42 15.90 28.32
CA THR A 140 -16.24 16.33 27.19
C THR A 140 -15.79 15.59 25.93
N LEU A 141 -16.72 14.89 25.28
CA LEU A 141 -16.48 14.19 24.02
C LEU A 141 -17.29 14.85 22.91
N THR A 142 -16.69 15.02 21.74
CA THR A 142 -17.31 15.60 20.54
C THR A 142 -17.04 14.72 19.34
N VAL A 143 -17.93 14.73 18.35
CA VAL A 143 -17.81 13.91 17.13
C VAL A 143 -17.56 14.83 15.95
N PHE A 144 -16.52 14.52 15.18
CA PHE A 144 -16.27 15.16 13.89
C PHE A 144 -16.30 14.11 12.78
N THR A 145 -16.65 14.54 11.59
CA THR A 145 -16.73 13.74 10.37
C THR A 145 -15.75 14.31 9.35
N GLU A 146 -15.14 13.40 8.60
CA GLU A 146 -14.30 13.72 7.46
C GLU A 146 -15.02 13.15 6.23
N SER A 147 -15.48 14.04 5.36
CA SER A 147 -16.10 13.63 4.10
C SER A 147 -15.10 13.84 2.96
N SER A 148 -14.69 12.76 2.32
CA SER A 148 -13.97 12.82 1.06
C SER A 148 -14.98 13.18 -0.03
N VAL A 149 -14.89 14.39 -0.57
CA VAL A 149 -15.66 14.77 -1.76
C VAL A 149 -14.95 14.14 -2.96
N GLU A 150 -15.43 12.99 -3.42
CA GLU A 150 -15.04 12.44 -4.73
C GLU A 150 -15.67 13.32 -5.82
N GLY A 151 -15.01 14.44 -6.12
CA GLY A 151 -15.26 15.24 -7.32
C GLY A 151 -14.72 14.52 -8.55
N GLN A 152 -15.45 14.64 -9.65
CA GLN A 152 -15.16 14.09 -10.98
C GLN A 152 -13.68 14.22 -11.44
N PRO A 153 -13.21 13.32 -12.33
CA PRO A 153 -11.83 13.29 -12.78
C PRO A 153 -11.58 14.34 -13.87
N GLU A 154 -11.22 15.57 -13.49
CA GLU A 154 -10.53 16.49 -14.39
C GLU A 154 -9.51 17.30 -13.58
N GLU A 155 -8.27 17.33 -14.06
CA GLU A 155 -7.18 18.24 -13.68
C GLU A 155 -6.54 18.05 -12.27
N LYS A 156 -5.64 17.05 -12.24
CA LYS A 156 -4.36 16.98 -11.50
C LYS A 156 -3.99 18.23 -10.67
N SER A 157 -4.47 18.30 -9.42
CA SER A 157 -3.94 19.19 -8.40
C SER A 157 -3.78 18.45 -7.07
N GLU A 158 -2.55 18.46 -6.55
CA GLU A 158 -2.13 17.83 -5.30
C GLU A 158 -2.77 18.54 -4.11
N SER A 159 -3.97 18.12 -3.69
CA SER A 159 -4.43 18.12 -2.29
C SER A 159 -5.91 17.77 -2.24
N SER A 160 -6.25 16.58 -1.73
CA SER A 160 -7.61 16.21 -1.37
C SER A 160 -8.23 17.33 -0.52
N THR A 161 -9.33 17.90 -0.97
CA THR A 161 -10.12 18.83 -0.15
C THR A 161 -10.97 18.00 0.80
N ASP A 162 -10.34 17.43 1.83
CA ASP A 162 -11.04 16.72 2.89
C ASP A 162 -11.85 17.75 3.70
N LYS A 163 -13.17 17.66 3.61
CA LYS A 163 -14.07 18.57 4.32
C LYS A 163 -14.31 18.02 5.71
N LEU A 164 -13.92 18.80 6.72
CA LEU A 164 -14.09 18.47 8.13
C LEU A 164 -15.34 19.17 8.68
N SER A 165 -16.20 18.42 9.36
CA SER A 165 -17.40 18.95 10.04
C SER A 165 -17.51 18.44 11.47
N LEU A 166 -17.89 19.32 12.39
CA LEU A 166 -18.15 19.01 13.79
C LEU A 166 -19.65 18.76 13.99
N GLU A 167 -20.04 17.50 14.13
CA GLU A 167 -21.43 17.03 14.17
C GLU A 167 -22.14 17.37 15.48
N GLY A 168 -21.43 17.27 16.62
CA GLY A 168 -22.06 17.48 17.91
C GLY A 168 -21.25 17.06 19.13
N ILE A 169 -21.91 17.15 20.29
CA ILE A 169 -21.34 16.87 21.61
C ILE A 169 -22.01 15.61 22.17
N VAL A 170 -21.21 14.69 22.73
CA VAL A 170 -21.74 13.48 23.34
C VAL A 170 -22.36 13.81 24.69
N VAL A 171 -23.68 13.68 24.78
CA VAL A 171 -24.46 13.97 25.99
C VAL A 171 -24.64 12.75 26.87
N GLN A 172 -24.59 11.55 26.29
CA GLN A 172 -24.84 10.32 27.03
C GLN A 172 -23.90 9.20 26.58
N ARG A 173 -23.40 8.44 27.56
CA ARG A 173 -22.62 7.23 27.33
C ARG A 173 -23.41 6.01 27.78
N ALA A 174 -23.32 4.94 27.01
CA ALA A 174 -23.93 3.66 27.35
C ALA A 174 -23.01 2.49 26.99
N GLU A 175 -23.10 1.41 27.74
CA GLU A 175 -22.48 0.12 27.42
C GLU A 175 -23.56 -0.91 27.12
N CYS A 176 -23.58 -1.40 25.88
CA CYS A 176 -24.44 -2.51 25.46
C CYS A 176 -23.88 -3.81 26.03
N ARG A 177 -24.66 -4.47 26.89
CA ARG A 177 -24.31 -5.77 27.46
C ARG A 177 -25.09 -6.88 26.76
N PRO A 178 -24.44 -8.02 26.47
CA PRO A 178 -25.17 -9.21 26.06
C PRO A 178 -26.07 -9.67 27.22
N ALA A 179 -27.30 -10.09 26.92
CA ALA A 179 -28.07 -10.88 27.88
C ALA A 179 -27.31 -12.18 28.20
N ALA A 180 -27.25 -12.54 29.47
CA ALA A 180 -26.58 -13.76 29.95
C ALA A 180 -27.38 -15.00 29.53
N SER A 181 -27.28 -15.37 28.26
CA SER A 181 -27.91 -16.56 27.68
C SER A 181 -26.88 -17.66 27.45
N GLU A 182 -27.33 -18.91 27.48
CA GLU A 182 -26.47 -20.06 27.16
C GLU A 182 -25.91 -19.97 25.73
N ASN A 183 -26.71 -19.42 24.81
CA ASN A 183 -26.31 -19.17 23.42
C ASN A 183 -25.14 -18.18 23.33
N TYR A 184 -25.14 -17.12 24.15
CA TYR A 184 -24.02 -16.19 24.22
C TYR A 184 -22.73 -16.88 24.66
N MET A 185 -22.82 -17.77 25.66
CA MET A 185 -21.65 -18.51 26.16
C MET A 185 -21.10 -19.48 25.12
N LYS A 186 -21.98 -20.16 24.36
CA LYS A 186 -21.59 -21.01 23.21
C LYS A 186 -20.90 -20.19 22.12
N LEU A 187 -21.49 -19.05 21.74
CA LEU A 187 -20.91 -18.14 20.75
C LEU A 187 -19.53 -17.65 21.21
N LYS A 188 -19.39 -17.30 22.49
CA LYS A 188 -18.13 -16.83 23.05
C LYS A 188 -17.06 -17.93 23.06
N ARG A 189 -17.44 -19.18 23.33
CA ARG A 189 -16.53 -20.34 23.26
C ARG A 189 -16.01 -20.55 21.84
N LEU A 190 -16.89 -20.53 20.84
CA LEU A 190 -16.49 -20.68 19.43
C LEU A 190 -15.54 -19.55 18.98
N GLN A 191 -15.83 -18.31 19.36
CA GLN A 191 -14.96 -17.18 19.05
C GLN A 191 -13.58 -17.30 19.71
N ILE A 192 -13.52 -17.78 20.97
CA ILE A 192 -12.24 -18.05 21.64
C ILE A 192 -11.51 -19.16 20.91
N GLU A 193 -12.18 -20.25 20.54
CA GLU A 193 -11.56 -21.34 19.80
C GLU A 193 -10.98 -20.88 18.46
N GLU A 194 -11.75 -20.13 17.67
CA GLU A 194 -11.31 -19.58 16.38
C GLU A 194 -10.12 -18.62 16.53
N SER A 195 -10.19 -17.69 17.49
CA SER A 195 -9.10 -16.73 17.73
C SER A 195 -7.89 -17.34 18.43
N SER A 196 -8.06 -18.45 19.14
CA SER A 196 -6.97 -19.19 19.80
C SER A 196 -6.18 -20.08 18.84
N LYS A 197 -6.69 -20.31 17.61
CA LYS A 197 -5.96 -21.03 16.57
C LYS A 197 -4.82 -20.14 16.06
N PRO A 198 -3.55 -20.52 16.28
CA PRO A 198 -2.43 -19.71 15.79
C PRO A 198 -2.38 -19.79 14.26
N VAL A 199 -2.03 -18.67 13.61
CA VAL A 199 -1.93 -18.57 12.15
C VAL A 199 -0.83 -19.48 11.58
N ARG A 200 0.18 -19.80 12.39
CA ARG A 200 1.30 -20.68 12.01
C ARG A 200 1.44 -21.77 13.05
N LEU A 201 1.47 -23.01 12.57
CA LEU A 201 1.73 -24.20 13.38
C LEU A 201 3.03 -24.83 12.89
N SER A 202 4.02 -24.96 13.78
CA SER A 202 5.17 -25.82 13.51
C SER A 202 4.70 -27.27 13.60
N GLN A 203 4.71 -27.98 12.48
CA GLN A 203 4.43 -29.42 12.47
C GLN A 203 5.74 -30.16 12.77
N GLN A 204 5.77 -30.90 13.88
CA GLN A 204 6.87 -31.83 14.10
C GLN A 204 6.76 -32.95 13.06
N LEU A 205 7.86 -33.20 12.37
CA LEU A 205 7.94 -34.30 11.41
C LEU A 205 8.24 -35.57 12.21
N ASP A 206 7.40 -36.59 12.08
CA ASP A 206 7.59 -37.90 12.73
C ASP A 206 8.91 -38.57 12.38
N LYS A 207 9.45 -38.24 11.20
CA LYS A 207 10.76 -38.70 10.74
C LYS A 207 11.57 -37.50 10.34
N ALA A 208 12.83 -37.46 10.79
CA ALA A 208 13.79 -36.51 10.26
C ALA A 208 13.88 -36.69 8.73
N VAL A 209 13.65 -35.61 7.98
CA VAL A 209 13.87 -35.59 6.54
C VAL A 209 15.38 -35.69 6.32
N THR A 210 15.88 -36.92 6.21
CA THR A 210 17.29 -37.22 5.97
C THR A 210 17.66 -37.05 4.50
N THR A 211 16.70 -36.75 3.62
CA THR A 211 16.93 -36.34 2.23
C THR A 211 17.36 -34.87 2.17
N ASN A 212 18.39 -34.52 2.93
CA ASN A 212 19.12 -33.29 2.70
C ASN A 212 19.90 -33.48 1.40
N TYR A 213 19.30 -33.15 0.26
CA TYR A 213 20.07 -32.84 -0.93
C TYR A 213 20.91 -31.62 -0.56
N LYS A 214 22.18 -31.85 -0.21
CA LYS A 214 23.16 -30.78 -0.05
C LYS A 214 23.50 -30.36 -1.48
N PRO A 215 22.97 -29.25 -2.03
CA PRO A 215 23.52 -28.74 -3.26
C PRO A 215 25.00 -28.56 -2.98
N VAL A 216 25.85 -29.20 -3.78
CA VAL A 216 27.29 -28.97 -3.69
C VAL A 216 27.45 -27.50 -4.05
N ALA A 217 27.52 -26.66 -3.01
CA ALA A 217 27.79 -25.25 -3.14
C ALA A 217 29.23 -25.18 -3.62
N ASN A 218 29.38 -25.26 -4.94
CA ASN A 218 30.68 -25.16 -5.53
C ASN A 218 31.15 -23.73 -5.28
N HIS A 219 32.25 -23.58 -4.55
CA HIS A 219 32.76 -22.27 -4.19
C HIS A 219 32.93 -21.44 -5.48
N GLN A 220 32.54 -20.16 -5.44
CA GLN A 220 32.54 -19.28 -6.61
C GLN A 220 33.88 -19.33 -7.37
N TYR A 221 34.99 -19.44 -6.64
CA TYR A 221 36.33 -19.62 -7.20
C TYR A 221 36.47 -20.88 -8.09
N ASN A 222 35.85 -22.00 -7.72
CA ASN A 222 35.95 -23.23 -8.51
C ASN A 222 35.11 -23.14 -9.79
N ILE A 223 33.95 -22.48 -9.74
CA ILE A 223 33.12 -22.19 -10.92
C ILE A 223 33.89 -21.29 -11.89
N GLU A 224 34.52 -20.24 -11.36
CA GLU A 224 35.36 -19.32 -12.15
C GLU A 224 36.61 -19.99 -12.70
N TYR A 225 37.23 -20.90 -11.94
CA TYR A 225 38.39 -21.67 -12.39
C TYR A 225 38.04 -22.60 -13.57
N GLU A 226 36.93 -23.33 -13.48
CA GLU A 226 36.46 -24.16 -14.59
C GLU A 226 36.10 -23.33 -15.83
N LYS A 227 35.41 -22.19 -15.63
CA LYS A 227 35.07 -21.26 -16.72
C LYS A 227 36.33 -20.70 -17.38
N LYS A 228 37.31 -20.25 -16.58
CA LYS A 228 38.58 -19.71 -17.08
C LYS A 228 39.38 -20.77 -17.84
N LYS A 229 39.43 -22.02 -17.37
CA LYS A 229 40.09 -23.11 -18.09
C LYS A 229 39.45 -23.42 -19.44
N LYS A 230 38.13 -23.21 -19.57
CA LYS A 230 37.37 -23.41 -20.81
C LYS A 230 37.51 -22.23 -21.79
N GLU A 231 37.49 -20.99 -21.29
CA GLU A 231 37.52 -19.77 -22.12
C GLU A 231 38.93 -19.33 -22.50
N ASP A 232 39.90 -19.45 -21.58
CA ASP A 232 41.30 -19.04 -21.78
C ASP A 232 42.13 -20.16 -22.44
N GLY A 233 41.51 -20.89 -23.36
CA GLY A 233 42.21 -21.85 -24.21
C GLY A 233 43.45 -21.20 -24.83
N LYS A 234 44.54 -21.97 -24.96
CA LYS A 234 45.83 -21.48 -25.44
C LYS A 234 45.63 -20.68 -26.73
N ARG A 235 45.79 -19.35 -26.65
CA ARG A 235 45.68 -18.41 -27.77
C ARG A 235 46.80 -18.71 -28.77
N ALA A 236 46.53 -19.61 -29.72
CA ALA A 236 47.46 -19.95 -30.78
C ALA A 236 47.55 -18.79 -31.78
N ARG A 237 48.75 -18.54 -32.31
CA ARG A 237 48.96 -17.56 -33.37
C ARG A 237 48.20 -18.05 -34.61
N ALA A 238 47.18 -17.31 -35.02
CA ALA A 238 46.51 -17.52 -36.30
C ALA A 238 47.35 -16.94 -37.44
N ASP A 239 47.01 -17.29 -38.68
CA ASP A 239 47.70 -16.78 -39.86
C ASP A 239 47.56 -15.26 -39.98
N LYS A 240 48.61 -14.60 -40.47
CA LYS A 240 48.71 -13.13 -40.50
C LYS A 240 47.55 -12.51 -41.27
N GLN A 241 47.19 -13.12 -42.40
CA GLN A 241 46.11 -12.65 -43.26
C GLN A 241 44.74 -12.73 -42.56
N GLN A 242 44.47 -13.83 -41.86
CA GLN A 242 43.23 -14.02 -41.13
C GLN A 242 43.08 -13.01 -39.98
N VAL A 243 44.18 -12.68 -39.29
CA VAL A 243 44.18 -11.66 -38.23
C VAL A 243 43.95 -10.27 -38.80
N LEU A 244 44.50 -9.96 -39.97
CA LEU A 244 44.27 -8.70 -40.67
C LEU A 244 42.79 -8.52 -41.03
N ASP A 245 42.14 -9.54 -41.59
CA ASP A 245 40.72 -9.47 -41.96
C ASP A 245 39.82 -9.25 -40.73
N MET A 246 40.12 -9.93 -39.61
CA MET A 246 39.43 -9.72 -38.34
C MET A 246 39.65 -8.31 -37.79
N LEU A 247 40.87 -7.78 -37.89
CA LEU A 247 41.20 -6.41 -37.47
C LEU A 247 40.45 -5.38 -38.30
N PHE A 248 40.42 -5.52 -39.63
CA PHE A 248 39.67 -4.61 -40.51
C PHE A 248 38.18 -4.65 -40.19
N SER A 249 37.59 -5.83 -39.96
CA SER A 249 36.19 -5.95 -39.55
C SER A 249 35.88 -5.30 -38.19
N ALA A 250 36.87 -5.25 -37.29
CA ALA A 250 36.74 -4.57 -36.01
C ALA A 250 36.79 -3.05 -36.21
N PHE A 251 37.80 -2.55 -36.93
CA PHE A 251 37.99 -1.13 -37.22
C PHE A 251 36.89 -0.50 -38.08
N GLU A 252 36.16 -1.30 -38.85
CA GLU A 252 34.93 -0.87 -39.53
C GLU A 252 33.85 -0.40 -38.53
N LYS A 253 33.77 -1.05 -37.36
CA LYS A 253 32.77 -0.73 -36.32
C LYS A 253 33.15 0.46 -35.46
N HIS A 254 34.44 0.60 -35.13
CA HIS A 254 34.95 1.72 -34.35
C HIS A 254 36.28 2.22 -34.91
N GLN A 255 36.39 3.54 -35.07
CA GLN A 255 37.56 4.19 -35.64
C GLN A 255 38.84 4.04 -34.79
N TYR A 256 38.68 3.77 -33.49
CA TYR A 256 39.77 3.68 -32.53
C TYR A 256 39.52 2.52 -31.56
N TYR A 257 40.53 1.69 -31.30
CA TYR A 257 40.43 0.58 -30.34
C TYR A 257 41.59 0.53 -29.34
N ASN A 258 41.30 0.10 -28.12
CA ASN A 258 42.33 -0.23 -27.15
C ASN A 258 42.96 -1.59 -27.50
N ILE A 259 44.25 -1.74 -27.21
CA ILE A 259 44.95 -3.02 -27.42
C ILE A 259 44.29 -4.17 -26.63
N LYS A 260 43.66 -3.90 -25.49
CA LYS A 260 42.94 -4.91 -24.70
C LYS A 260 41.74 -5.48 -25.47
N ASP A 261 40.94 -4.60 -26.05
CA ASP A 261 39.71 -4.98 -26.77
C ASP A 261 40.06 -5.74 -28.05
N LEU A 262 41.10 -5.32 -28.78
CA LEU A 262 41.57 -6.05 -29.96
C LEU A 262 42.12 -7.44 -29.61
N VAL A 263 42.72 -7.60 -28.44
CA VAL A 263 43.23 -8.89 -27.94
C VAL A 263 42.08 -9.84 -27.57
N ASP A 264 40.95 -9.31 -27.09
CA ASP A 264 39.76 -10.09 -26.77
C ASP A 264 38.94 -10.44 -28.03
N ILE A 265 38.86 -9.53 -29.00
CA ILE A 265 38.18 -9.76 -30.30
C ILE A 265 38.95 -10.78 -31.14
N THR A 266 40.26 -10.58 -31.32
CA THR A 266 41.09 -11.44 -32.19
C THR A 266 41.58 -12.71 -31.51
N LYS A 267 41.51 -12.76 -30.17
CA LYS A 267 42.08 -13.82 -29.32
C LYS A 267 43.56 -14.11 -29.63
N GLN A 268 44.30 -13.13 -30.12
CA GLN A 268 45.72 -13.25 -30.44
C GLN A 268 46.61 -12.72 -29.30
N PRO A 269 47.85 -13.22 -29.14
CA PRO A 269 48.78 -12.68 -28.15
C PRO A 269 49.16 -11.23 -28.46
N VAL A 270 49.26 -10.40 -27.40
CA VAL A 270 49.51 -8.95 -27.47
C VAL A 270 50.75 -8.59 -28.30
N ILE A 271 51.79 -9.41 -28.24
CA ILE A 271 53.06 -9.16 -28.95
C ILE A 271 52.85 -9.26 -30.47
N TYR A 272 52.18 -10.32 -30.92
CA TYR A 272 51.94 -10.55 -32.35
C TYR A 272 50.99 -9.50 -32.93
N LEU A 273 49.98 -9.11 -32.17
CA LEU A 273 49.07 -8.06 -32.58
C LEU A 273 49.77 -6.70 -32.72
N LYS A 274 50.72 -6.38 -31.84
CA LYS A 274 51.53 -5.16 -31.93
C LYS A 274 52.48 -5.14 -33.12
N GLU A 275 52.97 -6.30 -33.58
CA GLU A 275 53.78 -6.40 -34.79
C GLU A 275 52.94 -6.05 -36.02
N ILE A 276 51.76 -6.65 -36.15
CA ILE A 276 50.82 -6.37 -37.24
C ILE A 276 50.34 -4.91 -37.19
N LEU A 277 49.90 -4.43 -36.03
CA LEU A 277 49.43 -3.06 -35.87
C LEU A 277 50.52 -2.00 -36.11
N ARG A 278 51.80 -2.35 -35.97
CA ARG A 278 52.91 -1.44 -36.33
C ARG A 278 53.06 -1.30 -37.85
N GLU A 279 52.72 -2.33 -38.61
CA GLU A 279 52.76 -2.28 -40.07
C GLU A 279 51.58 -1.46 -40.64
N ILE A 280 50.36 -1.69 -40.14
CA ILE A 280 49.11 -1.13 -40.70
C ILE A 280 48.50 0.05 -39.93
N GLY A 281 48.89 0.27 -38.67
CA GLY A 281 48.24 1.20 -37.75
C GLY A 281 49.12 2.36 -37.27
N ILE A 282 48.48 3.34 -36.66
CA ILE A 282 49.08 4.48 -35.96
C ILE A 282 48.73 4.35 -34.49
N TYR A 283 49.74 4.51 -33.62
CA TYR A 283 49.56 4.48 -32.18
C TYR A 283 49.41 5.90 -31.64
N ASN A 284 48.25 6.22 -31.07
CA ASN A 284 48.01 7.55 -30.53
C ASN A 284 48.45 7.63 -29.06
N VAL A 285 49.48 8.45 -28.81
CA VAL A 285 50.10 8.63 -27.48
C VAL A 285 49.52 9.85 -26.74
N LYS A 286 48.74 10.71 -27.40
CA LYS A 286 48.27 12.01 -26.85
C LYS A 286 46.76 12.22 -27.06
N GLY A 287 46.13 12.99 -26.15
CA GLY A 287 44.70 13.36 -26.27
C GLY A 287 43.76 12.59 -25.35
N THR A 288 42.46 12.55 -25.67
CA THR A 288 41.41 11.80 -24.94
C THR A 288 41.40 10.31 -25.28
N HIS A 289 41.92 9.93 -26.45
CA HIS A 289 42.09 8.54 -26.91
C HIS A 289 43.55 8.07 -26.72
N LYS A 290 44.07 8.19 -25.49
CA LYS A 290 45.45 7.74 -25.19
C LYS A 290 45.53 6.23 -25.20
N ASN A 291 46.63 5.71 -25.75
CA ASN A 291 46.94 4.28 -25.84
C ASN A 291 46.04 3.50 -26.80
N THR A 292 45.42 4.20 -27.73
CA THR A 292 44.48 3.66 -28.69
C THR A 292 45.16 3.50 -30.05
N TRP A 293 44.81 2.44 -30.78
CA TRP A 293 45.28 2.18 -32.13
C TRP A 293 44.22 2.64 -33.14
N GLU A 294 44.69 3.21 -34.23
CA GLU A 294 43.88 3.52 -35.41
C GLU A 294 44.55 2.96 -36.67
N LEU A 295 43.78 2.72 -37.73
CA LEU A 295 44.33 2.34 -39.02
C LEU A 295 44.96 3.54 -39.73
N LYS A 296 46.06 3.31 -40.45
CA LYS A 296 46.61 4.31 -41.36
C LYS A 296 45.56 4.76 -42.38
N PRO A 297 45.59 6.03 -42.82
CA PRO A 297 44.62 6.56 -43.78
C PRO A 297 44.63 5.83 -45.13
N GLU A 298 45.76 5.23 -45.51
CA GLU A 298 45.89 4.41 -46.73
C GLU A 298 45.09 3.11 -46.68
N TYR A 299 44.81 2.59 -45.48
CA TYR A 299 44.02 1.38 -45.26
C TYR A 299 42.62 1.69 -44.72
N ARG A 300 42.25 2.98 -44.60
CA ARG A 300 40.88 3.41 -44.29
C ARG A 300 40.07 3.39 -45.59
N HIS A 301 39.34 2.32 -45.82
CA HIS A 301 38.26 2.33 -46.82
C HIS A 301 37.00 2.93 -46.18
N TYR A 302 37.04 4.22 -45.83
CA TYR A 302 35.78 4.93 -45.73
C TYR A 302 35.25 5.01 -47.16
N GLN A 303 34.17 4.30 -47.48
CA GLN A 303 33.31 4.80 -48.54
C GLN A 303 32.96 6.23 -48.11
N GLY A 304 33.44 7.22 -48.87
CA GLY A 304 32.91 8.56 -48.76
C GLY A 304 31.46 8.48 -49.20
N GLU A 305 30.54 8.33 -48.25
CA GLU A 305 29.19 8.86 -48.45
C GLU A 305 29.33 10.39 -48.46
N ASP A 306 29.61 10.91 -49.65
CA ASP A 306 29.33 12.28 -50.00
C ASP A 306 27.80 12.48 -49.91
N LYS A 307 27.39 13.15 -48.82
CA LYS A 307 26.43 14.25 -48.73
C LYS A 307 25.21 14.20 -49.67
N SER A 308 24.05 13.93 -49.09
CA SER A 308 22.80 14.60 -49.49
C SER A 308 22.64 15.89 -48.68
N ASP A 309 22.63 17.03 -49.39
CA ASP A 309 21.93 18.26 -48.96
C ASP A 309 20.42 17.98 -48.76
#